data_AF-F6FQF9-F1
#
_entry.id   AF-F6FQF9-F1
#
_cell.length_a   1.000
_cell.length_b   1.000
_cell.length_c   1.000
_cell.angle_alpha   90.00
_cell.angle_beta   90.00
_cell.angle_gamma   90.00
#
_symmetry.space_group_name_H-M   'P 1'
#
loop_
_entity.id
_entity.type
_entity.pdbx_description
1 polymer ?
#
loop_
_entity_poly.entity_id
_entity_poly.type
_entity_poly.pdbx_seq_one_letter_code
_entity_poly.pdbx_strand_id
1 'polypeptide(L)'
;MARPELKLQVELPSDQEVGVPADFASVWHTSTSFVIDFVTAKSPAKPLVDRETGEQTGHALPVRVASRVRIPPQQVFELARALTQQLDAWERETGRKADGSGPA
;
A
#
# COMPACT_ATOMS: atom_id res chain seq x y z
N MET A 1 34.99 -3.58 14.46
CA MET A 1 34.33 -4.83 13.99
C MET A 1 33.25 -4.42 13.00
N ALA A 2 33.39 -4.77 11.71
CA ALA A 2 32.35 -4.49 10.72
C ALA A 2 31.14 -5.38 11.00
N ARG A 3 29.93 -4.82 11.00
CA ARG A 3 28.69 -5.57 11.20
C ARG A 3 28.45 -6.43 9.95
N PRO A 4 28.13 -7.73 10.09
CA PRO A 4 27.92 -8.59 8.93
C PRO A 4 26.81 -8.03 8.04
N GLU A 5 27.10 -7.96 6.74
CA GLU A 5 26.19 -7.45 5.72
C GLU A 5 25.11 -8.52 5.46
N LEU A 6 23.85 -8.19 5.79
CA LEU A 6 22.71 -9.08 5.53
C LEU A 6 22.39 -9.05 4.04
N LYS A 7 22.58 -10.16 3.33
CA LYS A 7 22.12 -10.32 1.94
C LYS A 7 20.73 -10.94 1.94
N LEU A 8 19.75 -10.21 1.41
CA LEU A 8 18.41 -10.72 1.19
C LEU A 8 18.42 -11.62 -0.06
N GLN A 9 18.08 -12.89 0.11
CA GLN A 9 17.81 -13.79 -1.00
C GLN A 9 16.29 -13.90 -1.13
N VAL A 10 15.77 -13.40 -2.25
CA VAL A 10 14.34 -13.43 -2.54
C VAL A 10 14.06 -14.60 -3.47
N GLU A 11 13.21 -15.51 -3.02
CA GLU A 11 12.63 -16.56 -3.86
C GLU A 11 11.21 -16.13 -4.22
N LEU A 12 10.91 -16.04 -5.51
CA LEU A 12 9.56 -15.77 -6.01
C LEU A 12 8.92 -17.11 -6.41
N PRO A 13 7.90 -17.59 -5.68
CA PRO A 13 7.19 -18.80 -6.05
C PRO A 13 6.55 -18.67 -7.45
N SER A 14 6.56 -19.75 -8.22
CA SER A 14 6.07 -19.74 -9.62
C SER A 14 4.58 -19.33 -9.74
N ASP A 15 3.77 -19.64 -8.73
CA ASP A 15 2.36 -19.24 -8.67
C ASP A 15 2.16 -17.74 -8.37
N GLN A 16 3.22 -17.04 -7.97
CA GLN A 16 3.23 -15.60 -7.72
C GLN A 16 3.88 -14.80 -8.86
N GLU A 17 4.47 -15.45 -9.87
CA GLU A 17 5.17 -14.79 -10.99
C GLU A 17 4.27 -13.79 -11.75
N VAL A 18 3.01 -14.17 -11.97
CA VAL A 18 2.03 -13.30 -12.64
C VAL A 18 1.53 -12.18 -11.70
N GLY A 19 1.51 -12.46 -10.40
CA GLY A 19 0.98 -11.57 -9.38
C GLY A 19 -0.53 -11.34 -9.47
N VAL A 20 -1.05 -10.49 -8.57
CA VAL A 20 -2.42 -9.97 -8.62
C VAL A 20 -2.32 -8.44 -8.60
N PRO A 21 -2.97 -7.72 -9.54
CA PRO A 21 -2.87 -6.27 -9.59
C PRO A 21 -3.54 -5.62 -8.38
N ALA A 22 -2.90 -4.61 -7.82
CA ALA A 22 -3.43 -3.75 -6.78
C ALA A 22 -3.33 -2.29 -7.19
N ASP A 23 -4.41 -1.54 -7.00
CA ASP A 23 -4.50 -0.13 -7.34
C ASP A 23 -4.03 0.74 -6.16
N PHE A 24 -4.26 0.28 -4.93
CA PHE A 24 -3.95 1.00 -3.71
C PHE A 24 -3.44 0.07 -2.61
N ALA A 25 -2.77 0.66 -1.61
CA ALA A 25 -2.41 -0.02 -0.37
C ALA A 25 -3.02 0.74 0.81
N SER A 26 -3.90 0.10 1.57
CA SER A 26 -4.41 0.63 2.84
C SER A 26 -3.54 0.11 3.98
N VAL A 27 -3.13 1.00 4.90
CA VAL A 27 -2.27 0.66 6.03
C VAL A 27 -3.00 0.93 7.33
N TRP A 28 -3.07 -0.09 8.18
CA TRP A 28 -3.62 0.01 9.53
C TRP A 28 -2.81 -0.89 10.48
N HIS A 29 -3.13 -0.90 11.77
CA HIS A 29 -2.40 -1.73 12.73
C HIS A 29 -3.32 -2.41 13.74
N THR A 30 -2.86 -3.54 14.25
CA THR A 30 -3.36 -4.22 15.44
C THR A 30 -2.44 -3.92 16.63
N SER A 31 -2.73 -4.51 17.79
CA SER A 31 -1.83 -4.48 18.95
C SER A 31 -0.47 -5.17 18.69
N THR A 32 -0.34 -5.99 17.65
CA THR A 32 0.84 -6.84 17.41
C THR A 32 1.46 -6.68 16.04
N SER A 33 0.84 -5.98 15.09
CA SER A 33 1.31 -5.90 13.71
C SER A 33 0.78 -4.67 12.99
N PHE A 34 1.55 -4.18 12.03
CA PHE A 34 1.04 -3.37 10.94
C PHE A 34 0.47 -4.28 9.86
N VAL A 35 -0.63 -3.87 9.27
CA VAL A 35 -1.34 -4.59 8.23
C VAL A 35 -1.39 -3.71 7.00
N ILE A 36 -0.93 -4.26 5.88
CA ILE A 36 -0.98 -3.61 4.57
C ILE A 36 -1.91 -4.44 3.69
N ASP A 37 -3.00 -3.81 3.27
CA ASP A 37 -3.96 -4.38 2.33
C ASP A 37 -3.73 -3.80 0.95
N PHE A 38 -3.22 -4.62 0.04
CA PHE A 38 -3.18 -4.32 -1.38
C PHE A 38 -4.56 -4.58 -1.95
N VAL A 39 -5.20 -3.55 -2.49
CA VAL A 39 -6.61 -3.60 -2.91
C VAL A 39 -6.80 -3.19 -4.37
N THR A 40 -7.81 -3.79 -5.00
CA THR A 40 -8.21 -3.51 -6.38
C THR A 40 -9.63 -2.95 -6.39
N ALA A 41 -9.88 -1.90 -7.18
CA ALA A 41 -11.21 -1.38 -7.41
C ALA A 41 -12.09 -2.40 -8.15
N LYS A 42 -13.32 -2.61 -7.65
CA LYS A 42 -14.29 -3.53 -8.25
C LYS A 42 -15.25 -2.84 -9.20
N SER A 43 -15.45 -1.55 -9.02
CA SER A 43 -16.34 -0.70 -9.81
C SER A 43 -15.95 0.77 -9.64
N PRO A 44 -16.47 1.68 -10.48
CA PRO A 44 -16.33 3.11 -10.24
C PRO A 44 -16.85 3.53 -8.86
N ALA A 45 -16.36 4.67 -8.38
CA ALA A 45 -16.79 5.26 -7.12
C ALA A 45 -18.27 5.64 -7.18
N LYS A 46 -19.00 5.36 -6.09
CA LYS A 46 -20.43 5.65 -5.95
C LYS A 46 -20.64 6.79 -4.96
N PRO A 47 -21.59 7.72 -5.18
CA PRO A 47 -21.91 8.74 -4.19
C PRO A 47 -22.28 8.12 -2.84
N LEU A 48 -21.72 8.68 -1.76
CA LEU A 48 -22.18 8.41 -0.40
C LEU A 48 -23.25 9.45 -0.07
N VAL A 49 -24.42 8.98 0.37
CA VAL A 49 -25.56 9.84 0.68
C VAL A 49 -25.97 9.60 2.12
N ASP A 50 -26.12 10.69 2.88
CA ASP A 50 -26.67 10.66 4.22
C ASP A 50 -28.13 10.16 4.18
N ARG A 51 -28.46 9.18 5.04
CA ARG A 51 -29.78 8.53 5.00
C ARG A 51 -30.89 9.40 5.59
N GLU A 52 -30.56 10.35 6.45
CA GLU A 52 -31.51 11.22 7.13
C GLU A 52 -31.73 12.53 6.35
N THR A 53 -30.65 13.12 5.83
CA THR A 53 -30.72 14.43 5.13
C THR A 53 -30.79 14.30 3.61
N GLY A 54 -30.40 13.16 3.04
CA GLY A 54 -30.30 12.98 1.59
C GLY A 54 -29.12 13.72 0.95
N GLU A 55 -28.25 14.34 1.75
CA GLU A 55 -27.09 15.09 1.27
C GLU A 55 -25.96 14.15 0.82
N GLN A 56 -25.27 14.50 -0.26
CA GLN A 56 -24.09 13.76 -0.69
C GLN A 56 -22.90 14.11 0.21
N THR A 57 -22.43 13.15 1.00
CA THR A 57 -21.34 13.31 1.97
C THR A 57 -19.98 12.88 1.43
N GLY A 58 -19.94 12.26 0.25
CA GLY A 58 -18.69 11.89 -0.41
C GLY A 58 -18.85 10.84 -1.50
N HIS A 59 -17.82 10.02 -1.68
CA HIS A 59 -17.80 8.88 -2.59
C HIS A 59 -17.22 7.64 -1.90
N ALA A 60 -17.83 6.47 -2.11
CA ALA A 60 -17.26 5.18 -1.75
C ALA A 60 -16.73 4.46 -2.99
N LEU A 61 -15.48 4.03 -2.94
CA LEU A 61 -14.88 3.15 -3.94
C LEU A 61 -14.96 1.69 -3.46
N PRO A 62 -15.78 0.82 -4.08
CA PRO A 62 -15.82 -0.59 -3.69
C PRO A 62 -14.52 -1.28 -4.10
N VAL A 63 -13.82 -1.85 -3.13
CA VAL A 63 -12.53 -2.53 -3.35
C VAL A 63 -12.56 -4.00 -2.91
N ARG A 64 -11.62 -4.80 -3.44
CA ARG A 64 -11.32 -6.17 -3.01
C ARG A 64 -9.86 -6.23 -2.55
N VAL A 65 -9.58 -6.91 -1.45
CA VAL A 65 -8.20 -7.23 -1.05
C VAL A 65 -7.63 -8.28 -2.01
N ALA A 66 -6.58 -7.88 -2.73
CA ALA A 66 -5.75 -8.75 -3.54
C ALA A 66 -4.76 -9.53 -2.67
N SER A 67 -4.10 -8.84 -1.73
CA SER A 67 -3.19 -9.44 -0.76
C SER A 67 -3.16 -8.65 0.55
N ARG A 68 -2.99 -9.36 1.67
CA ARG A 68 -2.83 -8.79 3.01
C ARG A 68 -1.49 -9.25 3.58
N VAL A 69 -0.63 -8.29 3.90
CA VAL A 69 0.67 -8.54 4.53
C VAL A 69 0.63 -8.02 5.97
N ARG A 70 1.16 -8.80 6.92
CA ARG A 70 1.31 -8.39 8.33
C ARG A 70 2.79 -8.30 8.67
N ILE A 71 3.19 -7.19 9.26
CA ILE A 71 4.59 -6.87 9.56
C ILE A 71 4.72 -6.51 11.05
N PRO A 72 5.67 -7.12 11.78
CA PRO A 72 5.96 -6.73 13.15
C PRO A 72 6.38 -5.26 13.23
N PRO A 73 5.96 -4.49 14.25
CA PRO A 73 6.25 -3.06 14.37
C PRO A 73 7.75 -2.71 14.23
N GLN A 74 8.63 -3.58 14.72
CA GLN A 74 10.08 -3.37 14.70
C GLN A 74 10.68 -3.34 13.28
N GLN A 75 9.97 -3.88 12.28
CA GLN A 75 10.43 -3.91 10.88
C GLN A 75 9.80 -2.82 10.00
N VAL A 76 8.75 -2.16 10.48
CA VAL A 76 7.96 -1.20 9.68
C VAL A 76 8.73 0.08 9.39
N PHE A 77 9.60 0.51 10.31
CA PHE A 77 10.41 1.70 10.10
C PHE A 77 11.35 1.56 8.89
N GLU A 78 12.04 0.42 8.77
CA GLU A 78 12.93 0.18 7.62
C GLU A 78 12.13 0.06 6.31
N LEU A 79 10.92 -0.50 6.36
CA LEU A 79 10.03 -0.52 5.18
C LEU A 79 9.65 0.91 4.75
N ALA A 80 9.20 1.74 5.69
CA ALA A 80 8.82 3.13 5.39
C ALA A 80 10.02 3.90 4.79
N ARG A 81 11.20 3.72 5.38
CA ARG A 81 12.45 4.32 4.87
C ARG A 81 12.78 3.84 3.45
N ALA A 82 12.68 2.54 3.19
CA ALA A 82 12.93 1.99 1.87
C ALA A 82 11.94 2.55 0.84
N LEU A 83 10.66 2.67 1.19
CA LEU A 83 9.64 3.26 0.33
C LEU A 83 9.95 4.72 -0.03
N THR A 84 10.33 5.55 0.96
CA THR A 84 10.76 6.93 0.70
C THR A 84 11.98 6.98 -0.22
N GLN A 85 13.00 6.15 0.02
CA GLN A 85 14.19 6.11 -0.81
C GLN A 85 13.90 5.72 -2.26
N GLN A 86 12.99 4.76 -2.47
CA GLN A 86 12.57 4.35 -3.81
C GLN A 86 11.75 5.43 -4.51
N LEU A 87 10.89 6.15 -3.77
CA LEU A 87 10.18 7.30 -4.31
C LEU A 87 11.17 8.38 -4.78
N ASP A 88 12.12 8.77 -3.94
CA ASP A 88 13.12 9.77 -4.30
C ASP A 88 13.95 9.35 -5.53
N ALA A 89 14.26 8.05 -5.65
CA ALA A 89 14.96 7.51 -6.82
C ALA A 89 14.11 7.64 -8.09
N TRP A 90 12.84 7.24 -8.02
CA TRP A 90 11.91 7.33 -9.14
C TRP A 90 11.67 8.78 -9.61
N GLU A 91 11.56 9.73 -8.67
CA GLU A 91 11.39 11.15 -9.01
C GLU A 91 12.62 11.70 -9.74
N ARG A 92 13.83 11.33 -9.30
CA ARG A 92 15.07 11.70 -9.98
C ARG A 92 15.16 11.11 -11.39
N GLU A 93 14.74 9.87 -11.57
CA GLU A 93 14.82 9.17 -12.86
C GLU A 93 13.79 9.67 -13.87
N THR A 94 12.58 9.99 -13.41
CA THR A 94 11.47 10.36 -14.30
C THR A 94 11.27 11.88 -14.44
N GLY A 95 11.85 12.67 -13.54
CA GLY A 95 11.64 14.12 -13.45
C GLY A 95 10.21 14.50 -13.02
N ARG A 96 9.39 13.53 -12.59
CA ARG A 96 8.02 13.75 -12.08
C ARG A 96 8.07 13.83 -10.57
N LYS A 97 7.23 14.68 -9.97
CA LYS A 97 6.95 14.65 -8.53
C LYS A 97 5.72 13.80 -8.30
N ALA A 98 5.75 12.93 -7.30
CA ALA A 98 4.54 12.24 -6.87
C ALA A 98 3.65 13.23 -6.12
N ASP A 99 2.52 13.62 -6.72
CA ASP A 99 1.45 14.27 -5.98
C ASP A 99 0.83 13.20 -5.06
N GLY A 100 1.12 13.28 -3.76
CA GLY A 100 0.73 12.28 -2.74
C GLY A 100 -0.78 12.17 -2.47
N SER A 101 -1.64 12.37 -3.47
CA SER A 101 -3.10 12.43 -3.39
C SER A 101 -3.81 11.08 -3.53
N GLY A 102 -3.12 9.98 -3.25
CA GLY A 102 -3.78 8.67 -3.10
C GLY A 102 -4.72 8.65 -1.88
N PRO A 103 -5.83 7.90 -1.92
CA PRO A 103 -6.70 7.75 -0.77
C PRO A 103 -5.93 7.07 0.39
N ALA A 104 -5.89 7.73 1.55
CA ALA A 104 -5.33 7.20 2.79
C ALA A 104 -6.21 6.11 3.42
#